data_AF-A0A2E3IIB8-F1
#
_entry.id   AF-A0A2E3IIB8-F1
#
_cell.length_a   1.000
_cell.length_b   1.000
_cell.length_c   1.000
_cell.angle_alpha   90.00
_cell.angle_beta   90.00
_cell.angle_gamma   90.00
#
_symmetry.space_group_name_H-M   'P 1'
#
loop_
_entity.id
_entity.type
_entity.pdbx_description
1 polymer ?
#
loop_
_entity_poly.entity_id
_entity_poly.type
_entity_poly.pdbx_seq_one_letter_code
_entity_poly.pdbx_strand_id
1 'polypeptide(L)'
;MGNIYQIHQARMISDLKHFRKKRVVNPTLSNYLSDYGITKKDFYEYMDGVAKDEQRTLHKILVDAYNFYSQHTADTDLQLRYDIEDVYYTITSNLRTLDQRYKFPSILTKYRQGINPVRALYFEIAECRINFDLKNSSHRFVYDIFLQEHFFPQLRLDIEYDIISLQKLEQRYIDIKTNYPFFTYPISYYHVQEMLKDFKKWADVYKDFNENIIEELKRKYD
;
A
#
# COMPACT_ATOMS: atom_id res chain seq x y z
N MET A 1 -52.68 4.55 -21.68
CA MET A 1 -51.86 3.53 -22.36
C MET A 1 -50.59 3.37 -21.54
N GLY A 2 -50.23 2.16 -21.14
CA GLY A 2 -48.99 1.93 -20.38
C GLY A 2 -47.77 2.13 -21.29
N ASN A 3 -46.76 2.86 -20.81
CA ASN A 3 -45.49 2.96 -21.52
C ASN A 3 -44.83 1.58 -21.53
N ILE A 4 -44.46 1.09 -22.72
CA ILE A 4 -43.71 -0.16 -22.86
C ILE A 4 -42.24 0.18 -22.75
N TYR A 5 -41.62 -0.18 -21.62
CA TYR A 5 -40.18 0.03 -21.40
C TYR A 5 -39.41 -1.26 -21.66
N GLN A 6 -38.17 -1.14 -22.14
CA GLN A 6 -37.24 -2.26 -22.10
C GLN A 6 -36.91 -2.62 -20.65
N ILE A 7 -36.59 -3.89 -20.37
CA ILE A 7 -36.38 -4.38 -18.99
C ILE A 7 -35.31 -3.57 -18.25
N HIS A 8 -34.21 -3.23 -18.92
CA HIS A 8 -33.13 -2.45 -18.33
C HIS A 8 -33.54 -0.99 -18.06
N GLN A 9 -34.34 -0.38 -18.94
CA GLN A 9 -34.90 0.96 -18.73
C GLN A 9 -35.85 0.97 -17.54
N ALA A 10 -36.75 -0.01 -17.45
CA ALA A 10 -37.68 -0.14 -16.32
C ALA A 10 -36.93 -0.25 -14.98
N ARG A 11 -35.81 -1.00 -14.97
CA ARG A 11 -34.94 -1.13 -13.81
C ARG A 11 -34.27 0.19 -13.42
N MET A 12 -33.65 0.88 -14.38
CA MET A 12 -33.04 2.20 -14.16
C MET A 12 -34.06 3.22 -13.65
N ILE A 13 -35.25 3.26 -14.24
CA ILE A 13 -36.35 4.13 -13.79
C ILE A 13 -36.73 3.83 -12.35
N SER A 14 -36.87 2.55 -12.01
CA SER A 14 -37.18 2.10 -10.64
C SER A 14 -36.09 2.53 -9.66
N ASP A 15 -34.82 2.33 -10.01
CA ASP A 15 -33.66 2.67 -9.17
C ASP A 15 -33.55 4.18 -8.94
N LEU A 16 -33.73 5.00 -9.98
CA LEU A 16 -33.76 6.47 -9.86
C LEU A 16 -34.95 6.95 -9.02
N LYS A 17 -36.14 6.38 -9.21
CA LYS A 17 -37.32 6.71 -8.40
C LYS A 17 -37.13 6.28 -6.94
N HIS A 18 -36.46 5.15 -6.70
CA HIS A 18 -36.09 4.69 -5.37
C HIS A 18 -35.12 5.66 -4.70
N PHE A 19 -34.04 6.05 -5.39
CA PHE A 19 -33.10 7.06 -4.91
C PHE A 19 -33.81 8.38 -4.58
N ARG A 20 -34.71 8.87 -5.44
CA ARG A 20 -35.46 10.10 -5.16
C ARG A 20 -36.27 10.02 -3.88
N LYS A 21 -36.85 8.85 -3.55
CA LYS A 21 -37.69 8.65 -2.36
C LYS A 21 -36.89 8.38 -1.09
N LYS A 22 -35.80 7.61 -1.21
CA LYS A 22 -35.06 7.07 -0.06
C LYS A 22 -33.70 7.70 0.15
N ARG A 23 -33.17 8.42 -0.84
CA ARG A 23 -31.81 8.96 -0.89
C ARG A 23 -30.75 7.87 -0.65
N VAL A 24 -30.97 6.71 -1.28
CA VAL A 24 -30.06 5.55 -1.24
C VAL A 24 -29.71 5.14 -2.66
N VAL A 25 -28.42 4.98 -2.93
CA VAL A 25 -27.90 4.46 -4.20
C VAL A 25 -27.73 2.95 -4.04
N ASN A 26 -28.49 2.18 -4.80
CA ASN A 26 -28.42 0.72 -4.76
C ASN A 26 -27.26 0.19 -5.64
N PRO A 27 -26.86 -1.09 -5.52
CA PRO A 27 -25.71 -1.61 -6.28
C PRO A 27 -25.85 -1.47 -7.80
N THR A 28 -27.05 -1.64 -8.35
CA THR A 28 -27.30 -1.50 -9.80
C THR A 28 -27.06 -0.07 -10.28
N LEU A 29 -27.57 0.94 -9.54
CA LEU A 29 -27.33 2.34 -9.85
C LEU A 29 -25.86 2.73 -9.63
N SER A 30 -25.23 2.23 -8.57
CA SER A 30 -23.80 2.44 -8.29
C SER A 30 -22.90 1.98 -9.44
N ASN A 31 -23.18 0.79 -10.00
CA ASN A 31 -22.44 0.24 -11.13
C ASN A 31 -22.62 1.13 -12.37
N TYR A 32 -23.86 1.52 -12.67
CA TYR A 32 -24.13 2.41 -13.80
C TYR A 32 -23.38 3.75 -13.69
N LEU A 33 -23.43 4.38 -12.50
CA LEU A 33 -22.75 5.66 -12.27
C LEU A 33 -21.23 5.55 -12.40
N SER A 34 -20.67 4.37 -12.07
CA SER A 34 -19.23 4.11 -12.18
C SER A 34 -18.81 3.83 -13.63
N ASP A 35 -19.63 3.11 -14.41
CA ASP A 35 -19.30 2.64 -15.76
C ASP A 35 -19.65 3.67 -16.85
N TYR A 36 -20.76 4.40 -16.70
CA TYR A 36 -21.36 5.23 -17.75
C TYR A 36 -21.49 6.72 -17.37
N GLY A 37 -21.33 7.07 -16.09
CA GLY A 37 -21.41 8.45 -15.62
C GLY A 37 -22.80 9.10 -15.77
N ILE A 38 -22.84 10.39 -16.14
CA ILE A 38 -24.07 11.21 -16.19
C ILE A 38 -24.29 11.94 -17.53
N THR A 39 -23.57 11.54 -18.57
CA THR A 39 -23.63 12.23 -19.87
C THR A 39 -25.07 12.26 -20.38
N LYS A 40 -25.56 13.47 -20.63
CA LYS A 40 -26.95 13.67 -21.05
C LYS A 40 -27.25 12.95 -22.37
N LYS A 41 -26.31 12.95 -23.31
CA LYS A 41 -26.45 12.25 -24.60
C LYS A 41 -26.67 10.76 -24.38
N ASP A 42 -25.73 10.10 -23.72
CA ASP A 42 -25.74 8.65 -23.49
C ASP A 42 -26.95 8.20 -22.67
N PHE A 43 -27.35 9.00 -21.67
CA PHE A 43 -28.55 8.72 -20.89
C PHE A 43 -29.83 8.82 -21.74
N TYR A 44 -29.91 9.78 -22.67
CA TYR A 44 -31.08 9.92 -23.53
C TYR A 44 -31.14 8.83 -24.60
N GLU A 45 -29.99 8.38 -25.10
CA GLU A 45 -29.88 7.21 -25.98
C GLU A 45 -30.29 5.93 -25.22
N TYR A 46 -29.84 5.75 -23.99
CA TYR A 46 -30.24 4.63 -23.12
C TYR A 46 -31.75 4.62 -22.85
N MET A 47 -32.36 5.80 -22.77
CA MET A 47 -33.78 6.00 -22.49
C MET A 47 -34.62 6.21 -23.76
N ASP A 48 -34.15 5.74 -24.92
CA ASP A 48 -34.91 5.85 -26.15
C ASP A 48 -36.31 5.20 -26.04
N GLY A 49 -37.30 5.84 -26.64
CA GLY A 49 -38.72 5.48 -26.50
C GLY A 49 -39.42 5.97 -25.21
N VAL A 50 -38.68 6.51 -24.22
CA VAL A 50 -39.27 7.16 -23.03
C VAL A 50 -39.70 8.60 -23.39
N ALA A 51 -40.82 9.08 -22.83
CA ALA A 51 -41.31 10.43 -23.06
C ALA A 51 -40.25 11.49 -22.68
N LYS A 52 -40.04 12.52 -23.53
CA LYS A 52 -38.96 13.52 -23.34
C LYS A 52 -39.01 14.24 -21.99
N ASP A 53 -40.19 14.51 -21.45
CA ASP A 53 -40.33 15.16 -20.15
C ASP A 53 -40.01 14.22 -18.98
N GLU A 54 -40.30 12.93 -19.14
CA GLU A 54 -39.87 11.89 -18.19
C GLU A 54 -38.35 11.72 -18.25
N GLN A 55 -37.74 11.65 -19.44
CA GLN A 55 -36.28 11.60 -19.62
C GLN A 55 -35.59 12.79 -18.93
N ARG A 56 -36.09 14.02 -19.12
CA ARG A 56 -35.57 15.24 -18.45
C ARG A 56 -35.63 15.12 -16.93
N THR A 57 -36.74 14.60 -16.41
CA THR A 57 -36.93 14.44 -14.97
C THR A 57 -35.98 13.38 -14.41
N LEU A 58 -35.86 12.24 -15.09
CA LEU A 58 -34.97 11.15 -14.69
C LEU A 58 -33.50 11.54 -14.80
N HIS A 59 -33.11 12.32 -15.80
CA HIS A 59 -31.73 12.84 -15.93
C HIS A 59 -31.37 13.77 -14.76
N LYS A 60 -32.29 14.65 -14.33
CA LYS A 60 -32.07 15.46 -13.12
C LYS A 60 -31.87 14.58 -11.88
N ILE A 61 -32.66 13.52 -11.74
CA ILE A 61 -32.53 12.57 -10.62
C ILE A 61 -31.19 11.82 -10.71
N LEU A 62 -30.76 11.44 -11.91
CA LEU A 62 -29.46 10.81 -12.14
C LEU A 62 -28.30 11.72 -11.74
N VAL A 63 -28.33 13.00 -12.12
CA VAL A 63 -27.32 13.99 -11.72
C VAL A 63 -27.28 14.14 -10.20
N ASP A 64 -28.44 14.24 -9.55
CA ASP A 64 -28.52 14.29 -8.08
C ASP A 64 -27.98 13.00 -7.44
N ALA A 65 -28.28 11.83 -8.00
CA ALA A 65 -27.79 10.55 -7.52
C ALA A 65 -26.28 10.43 -7.66
N TYR A 66 -25.73 10.90 -8.77
CA TYR A 66 -24.30 10.96 -8.99
C TYR A 66 -23.61 11.87 -8.00
N ASN A 67 -24.10 13.10 -7.82
CA ASN A 67 -23.51 14.04 -6.85
C ASN A 67 -23.54 13.46 -5.43
N PHE A 68 -24.66 12.84 -5.05
CA PHE A 68 -24.78 12.14 -3.76
C PHE A 68 -23.77 10.99 -3.66
N TYR A 69 -23.69 10.13 -4.67
CA TYR A 69 -22.76 9.00 -4.73
C TYR A 69 -21.31 9.48 -4.64
N SER A 70 -20.91 10.44 -5.47
CA SER A 70 -19.55 10.99 -5.52
C SER A 70 -19.13 11.65 -4.20
N GLN A 71 -20.04 12.34 -3.51
CA GLN A 71 -19.75 12.88 -2.18
C GLN A 71 -19.53 11.77 -1.15
N HIS A 72 -20.44 10.78 -1.10
CA HIS A 72 -20.32 9.68 -0.15
C HIS A 72 -19.09 8.81 -0.41
N THR A 73 -18.71 8.59 -1.67
CA THR A 73 -17.49 7.86 -2.01
C THR A 73 -16.23 8.66 -1.66
N ALA A 74 -16.23 9.98 -1.83
CA ALA A 74 -15.11 10.83 -1.43
C ALA A 74 -14.88 10.82 0.09
N ASP A 75 -15.96 10.97 0.88
CA ASP A 75 -15.87 10.91 2.34
C ASP A 75 -15.42 9.53 2.82
N THR A 76 -15.92 8.47 2.19
CA THR A 76 -15.52 7.09 2.50
C THR A 76 -14.06 6.83 2.12
N ASP A 77 -13.61 7.28 0.94
CA ASP A 77 -12.20 7.19 0.52
C ASP A 77 -11.28 7.90 1.51
N LEU A 78 -11.65 9.10 1.95
CA LEU A 78 -10.88 9.87 2.92
C LEU A 78 -10.76 9.12 4.26
N GLN A 79 -11.86 8.57 4.78
CA GLN A 79 -11.84 7.81 6.02
C GLN A 79 -10.97 6.54 5.90
N LEU A 80 -11.13 5.78 4.81
CA LEU A 80 -10.32 4.58 4.55
C LEU A 80 -8.83 4.90 4.49
N ARG A 81 -8.45 6.06 3.91
CA ARG A 81 -7.07 6.55 3.92
C ARG A 81 -6.58 6.84 5.34
N TYR A 82 -7.34 7.56 6.15
CA TYR A 82 -6.92 7.85 7.53
C TYR A 82 -6.71 6.57 8.32
N ASP A 83 -7.66 5.64 8.25
CA ASP A 83 -7.59 4.38 8.98
C ASP A 83 -6.37 3.53 8.57
N ILE A 84 -6.07 3.44 7.27
CA ILE A 84 -4.92 2.66 6.78
C ILE A 84 -3.58 3.38 7.03
N GLU A 85 -3.56 4.72 6.98
CA GLU A 85 -2.37 5.51 7.33
C GLU A 85 -1.99 5.32 8.80
N ASP A 86 -2.96 5.32 9.72
CA ASP A 86 -2.69 5.06 11.14
C ASP A 86 -2.06 3.68 11.37
N VAL A 87 -2.56 2.66 10.66
CA VAL A 87 -1.97 1.31 10.67
C VAL A 87 -0.56 1.34 10.10
N TYR A 88 -0.35 2.05 8.98
CA TYR A 88 0.96 2.20 8.35
C TYR A 88 1.97 2.86 9.29
N TYR A 89 1.62 3.97 9.95
CA TYR A 89 2.48 4.64 10.93
C TYR A 89 2.79 3.73 12.12
N THR A 90 1.79 3.00 12.60
CA THR A 90 1.96 2.05 13.70
C THR A 90 2.97 0.95 13.33
N ILE A 91 2.85 0.36 12.14
CA ILE A 91 3.76 -0.71 11.70
C ILE A 91 5.17 -0.15 11.45
N THR A 92 5.29 0.93 10.70
CA THR A 92 6.60 1.47 10.28
C THR A 92 7.40 2.08 11.43
N SER A 93 6.74 2.60 12.46
CA SER A 93 7.40 3.12 13.67
C SER A 93 7.86 2.02 14.64
N ASN A 94 7.29 0.82 14.53
CA ASN A 94 7.55 -0.31 15.43
C ASN A 94 8.26 -1.49 14.75
N LEU A 95 8.93 -1.23 13.62
CA LEU A 95 9.76 -2.22 12.94
C LEU A 95 10.87 -2.70 13.88
N ARG A 96 11.07 -4.01 13.95
CA ARG A 96 12.10 -4.61 14.80
C ARG A 96 13.51 -4.25 14.35
N THR A 97 13.68 -3.99 13.06
CA THR A 97 14.94 -3.47 12.49
C THR A 97 15.29 -2.05 12.96
N LEU A 98 14.38 -1.32 13.61
CA LEU A 98 14.63 -0.03 14.26
C LEU A 98 15.02 -0.14 15.73
N ASP A 99 15.09 -1.36 16.28
CA ASP A 99 15.45 -1.61 17.66
C ASP A 99 16.84 -1.04 18.01
N GLN A 100 17.00 -0.61 19.26
CA GLN A 100 18.24 -0.02 19.76
C GLN A 100 19.45 -0.94 19.60
N ARG A 101 19.26 -2.27 19.65
CA ARG A 101 20.35 -3.24 19.46
C ARG A 101 21.01 -3.18 18.08
N TYR A 102 20.33 -2.62 17.09
CA TYR A 102 20.87 -2.43 15.74
C TYR A 102 21.44 -1.01 15.52
N LYS A 103 21.30 -0.10 16.49
CA LYS A 103 21.76 1.28 16.36
C LYS A 103 23.21 1.39 16.77
N PHE A 104 24.09 1.43 15.77
CA PHE A 104 25.53 1.56 15.97
C PHE A 104 25.99 2.97 15.63
N PRO A 105 26.31 3.84 16.62
CA PRO A 105 26.61 5.24 16.37
C PRO A 105 27.73 5.46 15.36
N SER A 106 28.81 4.67 15.43
CA SER A 106 29.97 4.74 14.53
C SER A 106 29.64 4.44 13.06
N ILE A 107 28.57 3.67 12.82
CA ILE A 107 28.05 3.41 11.47
C ILE A 107 27.05 4.51 11.08
N LEU A 108 26.07 4.77 11.95
CA LEU A 108 24.93 5.65 11.65
C LEU A 108 25.37 7.09 11.31
N THR A 109 26.45 7.60 11.91
CA THR A 109 26.94 8.96 11.62
C THR A 109 27.41 9.15 10.17
N LYS A 110 27.69 8.08 9.43
CA LYS A 110 28.08 8.15 8.00
C LYS A 110 26.89 8.38 7.06
N TYR A 111 25.67 8.09 7.52
CA TYR A 111 24.48 8.05 6.68
C TYR A 111 23.51 9.18 7.05
N ARG A 112 22.51 9.38 6.18
CA ARG A 112 21.45 10.37 6.43
C ARG A 112 20.72 10.10 7.75
N GLN A 113 20.31 11.18 8.42
CA GLN A 113 19.48 11.07 9.61
C GLN A 113 18.20 10.27 9.33
N GLY A 114 17.81 9.42 10.28
CA GLY A 114 16.64 8.57 10.16
C GLY A 114 16.79 7.36 9.23
N ILE A 115 18.01 7.02 8.78
CA ILE A 115 18.23 5.75 8.09
C ILE A 115 17.87 4.57 9.01
N ASN A 116 17.26 3.53 8.43
CA ASN A 116 17.07 2.27 9.14
C ASN A 116 18.47 1.69 9.52
N PRO A 117 18.73 1.33 10.77
CA PRO A 117 20.05 0.86 11.19
C PRO A 117 20.53 -0.41 10.48
N VAL A 118 19.61 -1.33 10.18
CA VAL A 118 19.89 -2.54 9.42
C VAL A 118 20.21 -2.23 7.97
N ARG A 119 19.65 -1.16 7.39
CA ARG A 119 20.07 -0.67 6.07
C ARG A 119 21.48 -0.11 6.09
N ALA A 120 21.84 0.64 7.13
CA ALA A 120 23.18 1.19 7.28
C ALA A 120 24.21 0.07 7.39
N LEU A 121 23.94 -0.94 8.23
CA LEU A 121 24.80 -2.12 8.34
C LEU A 121 24.93 -2.87 7.01
N TYR A 122 23.86 -2.96 6.21
CA TYR A 122 23.90 -3.58 4.88
C TYR A 122 24.91 -2.87 3.96
N PHE A 123 24.97 -1.54 3.99
CA PHE A 123 25.94 -0.79 3.20
C PHE A 123 27.38 -0.97 3.70
N GLU A 124 27.60 -1.01 5.01
CA GLU A 124 28.93 -1.29 5.58
C GLU A 124 29.42 -2.70 5.21
N ILE A 125 28.53 -3.68 5.22
CA ILE A 125 28.82 -5.04 4.77
C ILE A 125 29.22 -5.05 3.29
N ALA A 126 28.51 -4.31 2.44
CA ALA A 126 28.84 -4.18 1.03
C ALA A 126 30.21 -3.50 0.82
N GLU A 127 30.54 -2.48 1.63
CA GLU A 127 31.87 -1.84 1.62
C GLU A 127 32.96 -2.84 2.03
N CYS A 128 32.76 -3.57 3.13
CA CYS A 128 33.70 -4.57 3.64
C CYS A 128 34.01 -5.65 2.60
N ARG A 129 33.04 -6.07 1.78
CA ARG A 129 33.26 -7.03 0.69
C ARG A 129 34.26 -6.51 -0.36
N ILE A 130 34.33 -5.20 -0.55
CA ILE A 130 35.17 -4.58 -1.58
C ILE A 130 36.54 -4.20 -1.00
N ASN A 131 36.58 -3.48 0.12
CA ASN A 131 37.78 -2.84 0.67
C ASN A 131 37.93 -3.04 2.19
N PHE A 132 37.95 -4.28 2.66
CA PHE A 132 38.13 -4.55 4.09
C PHE A 132 39.49 -4.04 4.61
N ASP A 133 39.44 -3.31 5.74
CA ASP A 133 40.62 -2.78 6.43
C ASP A 133 40.34 -2.71 7.94
N LEU A 134 41.09 -3.48 8.74
CA LEU A 134 40.96 -3.51 10.19
C LEU A 134 41.34 -2.19 10.88
N LYS A 135 42.02 -1.27 10.18
CA LYS A 135 42.30 0.08 10.69
C LYS A 135 41.07 0.99 10.59
N ASN A 136 40.10 0.66 9.75
CA ASN A 136 38.83 1.37 9.68
C ASN A 136 37.93 0.92 10.84
N SER A 137 37.56 1.87 11.70
CA SER A 137 36.75 1.60 12.90
C SER A 137 35.41 0.93 12.61
N SER A 138 34.77 1.22 11.47
CA SER A 138 33.50 0.60 11.10
C SER A 138 33.69 -0.82 10.57
N HIS A 139 34.75 -1.07 9.80
CA HIS A 139 35.10 -2.42 9.35
C HIS A 139 35.48 -3.32 10.52
N ARG A 140 36.27 -2.80 11.47
CA ARG A 140 36.59 -3.51 12.71
C ARG A 140 35.34 -3.84 13.50
N PHE A 141 34.43 -2.89 13.62
CA PHE A 141 33.16 -3.09 14.30
C PHE A 141 32.28 -4.15 13.63
N VAL A 142 32.14 -4.09 12.31
CA VAL A 142 31.43 -5.08 11.51
C VAL A 142 32.07 -6.47 11.69
N TYR A 143 33.40 -6.53 11.75
CA TYR A 143 34.16 -7.74 12.09
C TYR A 143 33.83 -8.28 13.49
N ASP A 144 33.86 -7.43 14.51
CA ASP A 144 33.57 -7.83 15.89
C ASP A 144 32.12 -8.32 16.06
N ILE A 145 31.16 -7.75 15.30
CA ILE A 145 29.78 -8.27 15.21
C ILE A 145 29.74 -9.68 14.61
N PHE A 146 30.58 -9.99 13.60
CA PHE A 146 30.63 -11.35 13.01
C PHE A 146 31.04 -12.43 13.99
N LEU A 147 31.81 -12.08 15.02
CA LEU A 147 32.20 -13.03 16.06
C LEU A 147 31.03 -13.37 17.00
N GLN A 148 29.92 -12.63 16.94
CA GLN A 148 28.74 -12.87 17.75
C GLN A 148 27.82 -13.91 17.09
N GLU A 149 27.90 -15.15 17.57
CA GLU A 149 27.17 -16.31 17.04
C GLU A 149 25.65 -16.08 16.88
N HIS A 150 25.04 -15.29 17.75
CA HIS A 150 23.59 -15.08 17.76
C HIS A 150 23.11 -13.83 17.01
N PHE A 151 24.01 -12.94 16.58
CA PHE A 151 23.62 -11.66 16.01
C PHE A 151 22.88 -11.81 14.67
N PHE A 152 23.48 -12.51 13.70
CA PHE A 152 22.89 -12.69 12.36
C PHE A 152 21.63 -13.55 12.37
N PRO A 153 21.56 -14.68 13.11
CA PRO A 153 20.31 -15.42 13.25
C PRO A 153 19.17 -14.55 13.80
N GLN A 154 19.42 -13.76 14.84
CA GLN A 154 18.41 -12.86 15.42
C GLN A 154 18.01 -11.74 14.45
N LEU A 155 18.98 -11.13 13.77
CA LEU A 155 18.74 -10.10 12.76
C LEU A 155 17.84 -10.62 11.63
N ARG A 156 18.10 -11.84 11.14
CA ARG A 156 17.29 -12.48 10.10
C ARG A 156 15.84 -12.67 10.55
N LEU A 157 15.63 -13.19 11.76
CA LEU A 157 14.29 -13.37 12.32
C LEU A 157 13.53 -12.04 12.43
N ASP A 158 14.22 -10.96 12.80
CA ASP A 158 13.61 -9.63 12.91
C ASP A 158 13.30 -9.01 11.55
N ILE A 159 14.16 -9.19 10.55
CA ILE A 159 13.88 -8.79 9.16
C ILE A 159 12.68 -9.58 8.61
N GLU A 160 12.63 -10.90 8.83
CA GLU A 160 11.50 -11.75 8.40
C GLU A 160 10.19 -11.32 9.06
N TYR A 161 10.22 -10.99 10.35
CA TYR A 161 9.05 -10.47 11.06
C TYR A 161 8.55 -9.14 10.47
N ASP A 162 9.45 -8.22 10.18
CA ASP A 162 9.12 -6.94 9.56
C ASP A 162 8.56 -7.14 8.13
N ILE A 163 9.14 -8.05 7.34
CA ILE A 163 8.61 -8.43 6.01
C ILE A 163 7.17 -8.93 6.12
N ILE A 164 6.89 -9.87 7.04
CA ILE A 164 5.54 -10.42 7.23
C ILE A 164 4.56 -9.31 7.64
N SER A 165 4.98 -8.39 8.50
CA SER A 165 4.15 -7.26 8.95
C SER A 165 3.82 -6.31 7.80
N LEU A 166 4.80 -6.01 6.96
CA LEU A 166 4.63 -5.19 5.75
C LEU A 166 3.79 -5.89 4.68
N GLN A 167 3.93 -7.20 4.49
CA GLN A 167 3.08 -7.98 3.58
C GLN A 167 1.62 -7.99 4.01
N LYS A 168 1.36 -8.14 5.32
CA LYS A 168 0.00 -8.01 5.86
C LYS A 168 -0.58 -6.63 5.61
N LEU A 169 0.23 -5.58 5.71
CA LEU A 169 -0.19 -4.22 5.40
C LEU A 169 -0.47 -4.03 3.90
N GLU A 170 0.41 -4.54 3.03
CA GLU A 170 0.20 -4.53 1.57
C GLU A 170 -1.12 -5.23 1.20
N GLN A 171 -1.40 -6.39 1.80
CA GLN A 171 -2.65 -7.11 1.58
C GLN A 171 -3.86 -6.30 2.01
N ARG A 172 -3.81 -5.59 3.15
CA ARG A 172 -4.91 -4.70 3.58
C ARG A 172 -5.22 -3.61 2.54
N TYR A 173 -4.20 -3.01 1.91
CA TYR A 173 -4.43 -2.06 0.82
C TYR A 173 -5.18 -2.70 -0.35
N ILE A 174 -4.76 -3.90 -0.75
CA ILE A 174 -5.38 -4.66 -1.86
C ILE A 174 -6.83 -5.00 -1.52
N ASP A 175 -7.10 -5.44 -0.29
CA ASP A 175 -8.44 -5.78 0.18
C ASP A 175 -9.36 -4.54 0.19
N ILE A 176 -8.86 -3.39 0.66
CA ILE A 176 -9.60 -2.12 0.59
C ILE A 176 -9.92 -1.77 -0.86
N LYS A 177 -8.93 -1.81 -1.77
CA LYS A 177 -9.16 -1.51 -3.20
C LYS A 177 -10.17 -2.46 -3.85
N THR A 178 -10.16 -3.72 -3.45
CA THR A 178 -11.10 -4.74 -3.94
C THR A 178 -12.52 -4.47 -3.46
N ASN A 179 -12.68 -4.12 -2.19
CA ASN A 179 -13.99 -3.84 -1.58
C ASN A 179 -14.53 -2.46 -1.94
N TYR A 180 -13.65 -1.50 -2.23
CA TYR A 180 -13.97 -0.13 -2.57
C TYR A 180 -13.24 0.26 -3.86
N PRO A 181 -13.80 -0.02 -5.05
CA PRO A 181 -13.12 0.22 -6.33
C PRO A 181 -12.73 1.68 -6.57
N PHE A 182 -13.43 2.63 -5.96
CA PHE A 182 -13.11 4.06 -6.00
C PHE A 182 -11.88 4.44 -5.15
N PHE A 183 -11.45 3.58 -4.22
CA PHE A 183 -10.29 3.82 -3.39
C PHE A 183 -9.04 3.98 -4.26
N THR A 184 -8.25 5.03 -4.03
CA THR A 184 -7.00 5.22 -4.76
C THR A 184 -5.81 5.02 -3.84
N TYR A 185 -4.88 4.15 -4.22
CA TYR A 185 -3.72 3.82 -3.40
C TYR A 185 -2.97 5.08 -2.95
N PRO A 186 -2.76 5.27 -1.63
CA PRO A 186 -1.96 6.38 -1.12
C PRO A 186 -0.46 6.15 -1.33
N ILE A 187 0.34 7.20 -1.10
CA ILE A 187 1.81 7.14 -1.24
C ILE A 187 2.42 6.07 -0.32
N SER A 188 1.85 5.88 0.87
CA SER A 188 2.25 4.86 1.84
C SER A 188 2.18 3.43 1.28
N TYR A 189 1.24 3.11 0.39
CA TYR A 189 1.20 1.81 -0.30
C TYR A 189 2.48 1.59 -1.10
N TYR A 190 2.85 2.55 -1.96
CA TYR A 190 4.06 2.45 -2.77
C TYR A 190 5.32 2.42 -1.90
N HIS A 191 5.34 3.16 -0.79
CA HIS A 191 6.43 3.09 0.17
C HIS A 191 6.57 1.70 0.80
N VAL A 192 5.46 1.04 1.17
CA VAL A 192 5.47 -0.34 1.66
C VAL A 192 6.06 -1.29 0.62
N GLN A 193 5.74 -1.13 -0.66
CA GLN A 193 6.31 -1.95 -1.73
C GLN A 193 7.83 -1.78 -1.86
N GLU A 194 8.32 -0.55 -1.78
CA GLU A 194 9.75 -0.27 -1.80
C GLU A 194 10.45 -0.82 -0.55
N MET A 195 9.84 -0.69 0.63
CA MET A 195 10.35 -1.31 1.86
C MET A 195 10.43 -2.83 1.73
N LEU A 196 9.41 -3.49 1.18
CA LEU A 196 9.43 -4.94 0.98
C LEU A 196 10.58 -5.39 0.07
N LYS A 197 10.86 -4.64 -1.01
CA LYS A 197 12.00 -4.91 -1.89
C LYS A 197 13.32 -4.76 -1.14
N ASP A 198 13.48 -3.65 -0.41
CA ASP A 198 14.67 -3.35 0.38
C ASP A 198 14.93 -4.43 1.45
N PHE A 199 13.91 -4.80 2.24
CA PHE A 199 14.04 -5.80 3.30
C PHE A 199 14.37 -7.20 2.77
N LYS A 200 13.75 -7.63 1.67
CA LYS A 200 14.09 -8.91 1.01
C LYS A 200 15.54 -8.93 0.56
N LYS A 201 15.99 -7.84 -0.08
CA LYS A 201 17.39 -7.69 -0.50
C LYS A 201 18.34 -7.77 0.69
N TRP A 202 18.02 -7.11 1.80
CA TRP A 202 18.83 -7.19 3.01
C TRP A 202 18.87 -8.61 3.57
N ALA A 203 17.72 -9.28 3.66
CA ALA A 203 17.62 -10.66 4.16
C ALA A 203 18.53 -11.61 3.37
N ASP A 204 18.51 -11.52 2.04
CA ASP A 204 19.36 -12.34 1.15
C ASP A 204 20.85 -12.07 1.40
N VAL A 205 21.24 -10.80 1.52
CA VAL A 205 22.64 -10.44 1.78
C VAL A 205 23.09 -10.90 3.16
N TYR A 206 22.29 -10.74 4.20
CA TYR A 206 22.65 -11.21 5.54
C TYR A 206 22.72 -12.73 5.62
N LYS A 207 21.89 -13.45 4.87
CA LYS A 207 21.98 -14.90 4.75
C LYS A 207 23.29 -15.32 4.09
N ASP A 208 23.57 -14.80 2.89
CA ASP A 208 24.81 -15.09 2.15
C ASP A 208 26.06 -14.71 2.95
N PHE A 209 26.02 -13.54 3.61
CA PHE A 209 27.14 -13.05 4.40
C PHE A 209 27.46 -13.96 5.59
N ASN A 210 26.45 -14.41 6.33
CA ASN A 210 26.61 -15.30 7.47
C ASN A 210 27.18 -16.67 7.07
N GLU A 211 26.83 -17.17 5.88
CA GLU A 211 27.19 -18.51 5.42
C GLU A 211 28.59 -18.56 4.77
N ASN A 212 29.00 -17.52 4.01
CA ASN A 212 30.17 -17.61 3.12
C ASN A 212 31.37 -16.74 3.51
N ILE A 213 31.15 -15.58 4.13
CA ILE A 213 32.22 -14.57 4.30
C ILE A 213 33.02 -14.74 5.59
N ILE A 214 32.47 -15.39 6.61
CA ILE A 214 33.25 -15.74 7.82
C ILE A 214 34.44 -16.62 7.43
N GLU A 215 34.28 -17.53 6.46
CA GLU A 215 35.39 -18.34 5.96
C GLU A 215 36.34 -17.55 5.04
N GLU A 216 35.83 -16.70 4.15
CA GLU A 216 36.68 -15.87 3.27
C GLU A 216 37.54 -14.86 4.04
N LEU A 217 36.98 -14.19 5.04
CA LEU A 217 37.72 -13.21 5.85
C LEU A 217 38.72 -13.88 6.79
N LYS A 218 38.38 -15.04 7.38
CA LYS A 218 39.35 -15.85 8.15
C LYS A 218 40.54 -16.27 7.27
N ARG A 219 40.29 -16.79 6.07
CA ARG A 219 41.37 -17.22 5.14
C ARG A 219 42.27 -16.09 4.63
N LYS A 220 41.79 -14.83 4.64
CA LYS A 220 42.51 -13.69 4.06
C LYS A 220 43.33 -12.90 5.09
N TYR A 221 43.05 -13.07 6.38
CA TYR A 221 43.66 -12.30 7.47
C TYR A 221 44.17 -13.14 8.66
N ASP A 222 43.97 -14.46 8.66
CA ASP A 222 44.81 -15.45 9.38
C ASP A 222 45.97 -15.90 8.47
#